data_AF-A0A6G4WWH7-F1
#
_entry.id   AF-A0A6G4WWH7-F1
#
_cell.length_a   1.000
_cell.length_b   1.000
_cell.length_c   1.000
_cell.angle_alpha   90.00
_cell.angle_beta   90.00
_cell.angle_gamma   90.00
#
_symmetry.space_group_name_H-M   'P 1'
#
loop_
_entity.id
_entity.type
_entity.pdbx_description
1 polymer ?
#
loop_
_entity_poly.entity_id
_entity_poly.type
_entity_poly.pdbx_seq_one_letter_code
_entity_poly.pdbx_strand_id
1 'polypeptide(L)'
;DGTGDGTAPRLLPDDDEGGPVLGVLPTARWPRHQVPLGRSWSLMLYTDGLVEGRVGPEGSGRERLGQSGMLGIVARRMAEGVRGEALLDALVDDVRTLNGGELTDDVAVLLLDRDERRSAGRLRRRARKGAGTGTGAGTVRRARARGR
;
A
#
# COMPACT_ATOMS: atom_id res chain seq x y z
N ASP A 1 21.90 2.10 -13.56
CA ASP A 1 21.35 3.46 -13.57
C ASP A 1 19.86 3.35 -13.33
N GLY A 2 19.27 4.23 -12.51
CA GLY A 2 17.88 4.08 -12.06
C GLY A 2 17.66 4.63 -10.65
N THR A 3 17.61 5.95 -10.56
CA THR A 3 17.01 6.70 -9.46
C THR A 3 15.56 6.25 -9.30
N GLY A 4 15.04 6.16 -8.07
CA GLY A 4 13.65 5.84 -7.79
C GLY A 4 12.73 6.99 -8.21
N ASP A 5 12.63 7.20 -9.52
CA ASP A 5 11.74 8.18 -10.10
C ASP A 5 10.31 7.73 -9.85
N GLY A 6 9.45 8.69 -9.52
CA GLY A 6 8.05 8.50 -9.20
C GLY A 6 7.24 7.96 -10.37
N THR A 7 7.47 6.72 -10.76
CA THR A 7 6.57 5.94 -11.59
C THR A 7 5.22 5.84 -10.89
N ALA A 8 4.15 6.03 -11.66
CA ALA A 8 2.79 5.85 -11.20
C ALA A 8 2.63 4.49 -10.50
N PRO A 9 1.79 4.42 -9.45
CA PRO A 9 1.48 3.15 -8.81
C PRO A 9 0.90 2.19 -9.84
N ARG A 10 1.25 0.91 -9.70
CA ARG A 10 0.67 -0.17 -10.48
C ARG A 10 0.36 -1.34 -9.57
N LEU A 11 -0.66 -2.12 -9.92
CA LEU A 11 -0.92 -3.39 -9.26
C LEU A 11 0.23 -4.36 -9.55
N LEU A 12 0.45 -5.27 -8.61
CA LEU A 12 1.24 -6.45 -8.91
C LEU A 12 0.45 -7.35 -9.87
N PRO A 13 1.12 -8.17 -10.69
CA PRO A 13 0.44 -9.20 -11.47
C PRO A 13 -0.44 -10.04 -10.55
N ASP A 14 -1.69 -10.22 -10.95
CA ASP A 14 -2.66 -11.10 -10.29
C ASP A 14 -3.08 -12.14 -11.33
N ASP A 15 -2.65 -13.38 -11.12
CA ASP A 15 -2.91 -14.49 -12.04
C ASP A 15 -4.22 -15.22 -11.64
N ASP A 16 -5.02 -14.63 -10.74
CA ASP A 16 -6.24 -15.18 -10.14
C ASP A 16 -6.03 -16.51 -9.38
N GLU A 17 -4.78 -16.86 -9.04
CA GLU A 17 -4.40 -18.05 -8.27
C GLU A 17 -4.51 -17.85 -6.74
N GLY A 18 -5.46 -17.03 -6.31
CA GLY A 18 -5.76 -16.85 -4.89
C GLY A 18 -6.16 -18.18 -4.23
N GLY A 19 -5.74 -18.38 -2.98
CA GLY A 19 -6.31 -19.45 -2.15
C GLY A 19 -7.63 -19.01 -1.50
N PRO A 20 -8.48 -19.95 -1.07
CA PRO A 20 -9.76 -19.63 -0.42
C PRO A 20 -9.53 -18.88 0.90
N VAL A 21 -10.61 -18.39 1.51
CA VAL A 21 -10.57 -17.81 2.85
C VAL A 21 -9.91 -18.80 3.82
N LEU A 22 -8.97 -18.29 4.62
CA LEU A 22 -8.23 -19.08 5.60
C LEU A 22 -9.19 -19.77 6.57
N GLY A 23 -8.99 -21.07 6.80
CA GLY A 23 -9.75 -21.85 7.76
C GLY A 23 -11.09 -22.42 7.25
N VAL A 24 -11.53 -22.10 6.03
CA VAL A 24 -12.78 -22.64 5.47
C VAL A 24 -12.61 -24.06 4.93
N LEU A 25 -11.50 -24.31 4.23
CA LEU A 25 -11.21 -25.62 3.62
C LEU A 25 -10.01 -26.29 4.32
N PRO A 26 -10.15 -27.54 4.79
CA PRO A 26 -9.11 -28.22 5.57
C PRO A 26 -7.85 -28.54 4.77
N THR A 27 -7.94 -28.58 3.44
CA THR A 27 -6.85 -28.96 2.53
C THR A 27 -6.58 -27.90 1.46
N ALA A 28 -6.93 -26.64 1.74
CA ALA A 28 -6.67 -25.56 0.80
C ALA A 28 -5.17 -25.32 0.60
N ARG A 29 -4.84 -24.82 -0.60
CA ARG A 29 -3.50 -24.37 -0.95
C ARG A 29 -3.56 -22.88 -1.26
N TRP A 30 -2.48 -22.19 -0.93
CA TRP A 30 -2.24 -20.79 -1.27
C TRP A 30 -0.98 -20.75 -2.13
N PRO A 31 -1.14 -20.69 -3.47
CA PRO A 31 -0.04 -20.50 -4.40
C PRO A 31 0.81 -19.29 -4.02
N ARG A 32 2.11 -19.37 -4.31
CA ARG A 32 3.07 -18.34 -3.96
C ARG A 32 3.53 -17.64 -5.23
N HIS A 33 3.24 -16.35 -5.34
CA HIS A 33 3.77 -15.51 -6.41
C HIS A 33 5.08 -14.85 -5.98
N GLN A 34 6.08 -14.84 -6.87
CA GLN A 34 7.34 -14.15 -6.65
C GLN A 34 7.46 -12.94 -7.56
N VAL A 35 7.59 -11.76 -6.97
CA VAL A 35 7.77 -10.52 -7.71
C VAL A 35 9.17 -9.94 -7.44
N PRO A 36 10.01 -9.73 -8.47
CA PRO A 36 11.28 -9.03 -8.32
C PRO A 36 11.03 -7.53 -8.16
N LEU A 37 11.32 -6.99 -6.97
CA LEU A 37 11.12 -5.55 -6.65
C LEU A 37 12.38 -4.70 -6.90
N GLY A 38 13.52 -5.32 -7.18
CA GLY A 38 14.79 -4.62 -7.35
C GLY A 38 15.38 -4.08 -6.04
N ARG A 39 16.31 -3.13 -6.17
CA ARG A 39 17.13 -2.62 -5.06
C ARG A 39 16.40 -1.56 -4.22
N SER A 40 15.63 -0.70 -4.87
CA SER A 40 14.79 0.31 -4.24
C SER A 40 13.35 0.15 -4.69
N TRP A 41 12.40 0.14 -3.75
CA TRP A 41 11.00 -0.13 -4.01
C TRP A 41 10.10 0.43 -2.91
N SER A 42 8.84 0.63 -3.26
CA SER A 42 7.73 0.90 -2.36
C SER A 42 6.62 -0.11 -2.66
N LEU A 43 6.10 -0.78 -1.63
CA LEU A 43 5.02 -1.76 -1.72
C LEU A 43 3.90 -1.34 -0.78
N MET A 44 2.70 -1.13 -1.34
CA MET A 44 1.49 -0.84 -0.58
C MET A 44 0.62 -2.10 -0.50
N LEU A 45 0.22 -2.48 0.70
CA LEU A 45 -0.73 -3.55 0.98
C LEU A 45 -1.99 -2.92 1.58
N TYR A 46 -3.16 -3.40 1.19
CA TYR A 46 -4.44 -2.86 1.65
C TYR A 46 -5.48 -3.98 1.84
N THR A 47 -6.49 -3.72 2.66
CA THR A 47 -7.71 -4.53 2.75
C THR A 47 -8.75 -4.06 1.73
N ASP A 48 -9.63 -4.97 1.32
CA ASP A 48 -10.74 -4.72 0.38
C ASP A 48 -11.64 -3.55 0.80
N GLY A 49 -11.88 -3.35 2.10
CA GLY A 49 -12.63 -2.20 2.61
C GLY A 49 -12.19 -0.83 2.05
N LEU A 50 -10.93 -0.69 1.62
CA LEU A 50 -10.44 0.52 0.95
C LEU A 50 -11.05 0.70 -0.45
N VAL A 51 -11.04 -0.35 -1.27
CA VAL A 51 -11.55 -0.32 -2.65
C VAL A 51 -13.06 -0.46 -2.73
N GLU A 52 -13.68 -0.95 -1.65
CA GLU A 52 -15.13 -1.08 -1.50
C GLU A 52 -15.82 0.21 -1.05
N GLY A 53 -15.05 1.26 -0.73
CA GLY A 53 -15.57 2.60 -0.52
C GLY A 53 -16.34 3.10 -1.76
N ARG A 54 -17.39 3.88 -1.54
CA ARG A 54 -18.25 4.35 -2.63
C ARG A 54 -17.75 5.66 -3.25
N VAL A 55 -18.10 5.90 -4.50
CA VAL A 55 -17.82 7.14 -5.22
C VAL A 55 -19.07 7.62 -5.95
N GLY A 56 -19.23 8.93 -6.05
CA GLY A 56 -20.32 9.58 -6.78
C GLY A 56 -21.33 10.32 -5.89
N PRO A 57 -22.19 11.16 -6.49
CA PRO A 57 -23.16 11.97 -5.76
C PRO A 57 -24.13 11.13 -4.92
N GLU A 58 -24.58 11.70 -3.82
CA GLU A 58 -25.60 11.08 -2.99
C GLU A 58 -26.92 10.91 -3.77
N GLY A 59 -27.50 9.70 -3.72
CA GLY A 59 -28.77 9.40 -4.39
C GLY A 59 -28.65 8.91 -5.85
N SER A 60 -27.48 8.99 -6.49
CA SER A 60 -27.23 8.40 -7.81
C SER A 60 -26.37 7.15 -7.65
N GLY A 61 -26.99 5.97 -7.53
CA GLY A 61 -26.37 4.63 -7.50
C GLY A 61 -24.84 4.62 -7.36
N ARG A 62 -24.34 4.87 -6.14
CA ARG A 62 -22.92 5.08 -5.89
C ARG A 62 -22.10 3.86 -6.32
N GLU A 63 -21.12 4.07 -7.20
CA GLU A 63 -20.21 3.03 -7.66
C GLU A 63 -19.16 2.74 -6.59
N ARG A 64 -18.55 1.55 -6.61
CA ARG A 64 -17.38 1.26 -5.78
C ARG A 64 -16.15 1.97 -6.36
N LEU A 65 -15.24 2.41 -5.50
CA LEU A 65 -13.97 3.04 -5.90
C LEU A 65 -13.17 2.12 -6.81
N GLY A 66 -13.12 0.83 -6.45
CA GLY A 66 -12.34 -0.18 -7.14
C GLY A 66 -10.84 0.09 -7.10
N GLN A 67 -10.07 -0.84 -7.67
CA GLN A 67 -8.61 -0.71 -7.73
C GLN A 67 -8.18 0.45 -8.63
N SER A 68 -8.88 0.66 -9.76
CA SER A 68 -8.59 1.75 -10.70
C SER A 68 -8.74 3.14 -10.05
N GLY A 69 -9.81 3.36 -9.28
CA GLY A 69 -10.01 4.61 -8.55
C GLY A 69 -8.94 4.83 -7.48
N MET A 70 -8.61 3.78 -6.72
CA MET A 70 -7.53 3.82 -5.72
C MET A 70 -6.18 4.18 -6.36
N LEU A 71 -5.81 3.56 -7.49
CA LEU A 71 -4.58 3.88 -8.22
C LEU A 71 -4.56 5.34 -8.68
N GLY A 72 -5.69 5.84 -9.18
CA GLY A 72 -5.84 7.23 -9.60
C GLY A 72 -5.58 8.24 -8.46
N ILE A 73 -6.13 7.96 -7.27
CA ILE A 73 -5.90 8.79 -6.08
C ILE A 73 -4.41 8.77 -5.70
N VAL A 74 -3.81 7.58 -5.57
CA VAL A 74 -2.39 7.45 -5.19
C VAL A 74 -1.48 8.13 -6.20
N ALA A 75 -1.73 7.94 -7.50
CA ALA A 75 -0.95 8.56 -8.57
C ALA A 75 -1.01 10.10 -8.48
N ARG A 76 -2.21 10.65 -8.30
CA ARG A 76 -2.42 12.09 -8.13
C ARG A 76 -1.68 12.63 -6.91
N ARG A 77 -1.83 12.00 -5.74
CA ARG A 77 -1.14 12.42 -4.50
C ARG A 77 0.38 12.34 -4.62
N MET A 78 0.90 11.31 -5.28
CA MET A 78 2.33 11.20 -5.55
C MET A 78 2.87 12.29 -6.48
N ALA A 79 2.07 12.69 -7.47
CA ALA A 79 2.36 13.81 -8.39
C ALA A 79 2.33 15.16 -7.66
N GLU A 80 1.46 15.32 -6.66
CA GLU A 80 1.45 16.45 -5.72
C GLU A 80 2.63 16.43 -4.73
N GLY A 81 3.49 15.41 -4.79
CA GLY A 81 4.67 15.29 -3.93
C GLY A 81 4.39 14.67 -2.54
N VAL A 82 3.17 14.20 -2.29
CA VAL A 82 2.81 13.52 -1.04
C VAL A 82 3.46 12.13 -1.01
N ARG A 83 4.10 11.77 0.10
CA ARG A 83 4.87 10.53 0.26
C ARG A 83 4.74 9.96 1.67
N GLY A 84 5.07 8.67 1.81
CA GLY A 84 5.21 8.03 3.11
C GLY A 84 3.88 7.94 3.85
N GLU A 85 3.87 8.34 5.11
CA GLU A 85 2.68 8.22 5.98
C GLU A 85 1.60 9.23 5.59
N ALA A 86 2.00 10.46 5.25
CA ALA A 86 1.09 11.47 4.73
C ALA A 86 0.36 11.03 3.44
N LEU A 87 0.97 10.15 2.64
CA LEU A 87 0.30 9.58 1.47
C LEU A 87 -0.80 8.59 1.88
N LEU A 88 -0.57 7.80 2.92
CA LEU A 88 -1.56 6.86 3.44
C LEU A 88 -2.74 7.60 4.08
N ASP A 89 -2.46 8.63 4.88
CA ASP A 89 -3.49 9.45 5.52
C ASP A 89 -4.35 10.16 4.45
N ALA A 90 -3.69 10.82 3.47
CA ALA A 90 -4.39 11.48 2.38
C ALA A 90 -5.23 10.52 1.53
N LEU A 91 -4.77 9.29 1.31
CA LEU A 91 -5.55 8.26 0.61
C LEU A 91 -6.82 7.90 1.39
N VAL A 92 -6.69 7.62 2.70
CA VAL A 92 -7.85 7.27 3.54
C VAL A 92 -8.86 8.41 3.61
N ASP A 93 -8.39 9.65 3.75
CA ASP A 93 -9.25 10.84 3.80
C ASP A 93 -9.95 11.11 2.46
N ASP A 94 -9.27 10.90 1.33
CA ASP A 94 -9.87 11.03 0.00
C ASP A 94 -10.98 9.98 -0.20
N VAL A 95 -10.72 8.73 0.19
CA VAL A 95 -11.70 7.65 0.05
C VAL A 95 -12.93 7.89 0.94
N ARG A 96 -12.76 8.38 2.17
CA ARG A 96 -13.89 8.78 3.03
C ARG A 96 -14.71 9.93 2.45
N THR A 97 -14.01 10.93 1.91
CA THR A 97 -14.64 12.09 1.28
C THR A 97 -15.49 11.65 0.09
N LEU A 98 -14.94 10.83 -0.79
CA LEU A 98 -15.67 10.29 -1.95
C LEU A 98 -16.84 9.39 -1.55
N ASN A 99 -16.69 8.63 -0.47
CA ASN A 99 -17.74 7.79 0.09
C ASN A 99 -18.90 8.59 0.70
N GLY A 100 -18.67 9.87 1.04
CA GLY A 100 -19.67 10.73 1.68
C GLY A 100 -19.78 10.51 3.19
N GLY A 101 -18.72 10.00 3.83
CA GLY A 101 -18.70 9.68 5.26
C GLY A 101 -17.81 8.50 5.58
N GLU A 102 -18.01 7.90 6.77
CA GLU A 102 -17.23 6.72 7.16
C GLU A 102 -17.49 5.52 6.24
N LEU A 103 -16.47 4.69 6.13
CA LEU A 103 -16.49 3.50 5.30
C LEU A 103 -17.35 2.41 5.92
N THR A 104 -17.91 1.55 5.08
CA THR A 104 -18.78 0.46 5.52
C THR A 104 -18.02 -0.78 5.98
N ASP A 105 -16.69 -0.77 5.83
CA ASP A 105 -15.82 -1.89 6.18
C ASP A 105 -14.50 -1.38 6.76
N ASP A 106 -13.76 -2.27 7.42
CA ASP A 106 -12.49 -1.97 8.04
C ASP A 106 -11.39 -1.76 6.99
N VAL A 107 -10.68 -0.64 7.14
CA VAL A 107 -9.55 -0.28 6.28
C VAL A 107 -8.25 -0.43 7.04
N ALA A 108 -7.34 -1.19 6.45
CA ALA A 108 -5.93 -1.17 6.81
C ALA A 108 -5.09 -0.93 5.55
N VAL A 109 -4.15 0.01 5.65
CA VAL A 109 -3.17 0.25 4.59
C VAL A 109 -1.76 0.24 5.20
N LEU A 110 -0.83 -0.43 4.52
CA LEU A 110 0.56 -0.59 4.92
C LEU A 110 1.47 -0.21 3.76
N LEU A 111 2.40 0.71 3.98
CA LEU A 111 3.45 1.07 3.03
C LEU A 111 4.81 0.57 3.55
N LEU A 112 5.47 -0.22 2.71
CA LEU A 112 6.79 -0.75 2.93
C LEU A 112 7.75 -0.10 1.93
N ASP A 113 8.82 0.50 2.43
CA ASP A 113 9.82 1.16 1.59
C ASP A 113 11.20 0.55 1.80
N ARG A 114 11.91 0.33 0.70
CA ARG A 114 13.35 0.05 0.70
C ARG A 114 14.03 1.02 -0.25
N ASP A 115 15.07 1.67 0.26
CA ASP A 115 15.93 2.55 -0.53
C ASP A 115 17.38 2.25 -0.20
N GLU A 116 18.12 1.66 -1.16
CA GLU A 116 19.53 1.29 -0.93
C GLU A 116 20.39 2.49 -0.53
N ARG A 117 20.10 3.71 -1.01
CA ARG A 117 20.86 4.90 -0.63
C ARG A 117 20.69 5.21 0.86
N ARG A 118 19.46 5.09 1.37
CA ARG A 118 19.17 5.25 2.81
C ARG A 118 19.71 4.09 3.65
N SER A 119 19.63 2.86 3.14
CA SER A 119 20.16 1.69 3.83
C SER A 119 21.68 1.78 4.00
N ALA A 120 22.43 2.12 2.94
CA ALA A 120 23.88 2.28 2.97
C ALA A 120 24.33 3.38 3.96
N GLY A 121 23.64 4.54 3.97
CA GLY A 121 23.92 5.61 4.94
C GLY A 121 23.67 5.19 6.40
N ARG A 122 22.67 4.34 6.65
CA ARG A 122 22.36 3.81 8.00
C ARG A 122 23.39 2.77 8.45
N LEU A 123 23.83 1.88 7.56
CA LEU A 123 24.92 0.93 7.84
C LEU A 123 26.23 1.68 8.14
N ARG A 124 26.59 2.71 7.35
CA ARG A 124 27.78 3.55 7.60
C ARG A 124 27.73 4.23 8.98
N ARG A 125 26.56 4.72 9.41
CA ARG A 125 26.38 5.30 10.75
C ARG A 125 26.48 4.26 11.87
N ARG A 126 25.95 3.04 11.67
CA ARG A 126 26.07 1.92 12.62
C ARG A 126 27.50 1.41 12.76
N ALA A 127 28.24 1.28 11.65
CA ALA A 127 29.66 0.90 11.68
C ALA A 127 30.51 1.89 12.49
N ARG A 128 30.17 3.19 12.46
CA ARG A 128 30.80 4.21 13.32
C ARG A 128 30.44 4.09 14.81
N LYS A 129 29.39 3.34 15.17
CA LYS A 129 28.86 3.29 16.55
C LYS A 129 29.10 1.95 17.28
N GLY A 130 29.88 1.04 16.72
CA GLY A 130 30.12 -0.31 17.29
C GLY A 130 28.97 -1.28 16.98
N ALA A 131 29.30 -2.48 16.51
CA ALA A 131 28.43 -3.34 15.71
C ALA A 131 27.30 -4.07 16.47
N GLY A 132 26.14 -4.17 15.82
CA GLY A 132 25.10 -5.17 16.06
C GLY A 132 24.54 -5.63 14.71
N THR A 133 24.60 -6.94 14.44
CA THR A 133 24.19 -7.58 13.18
C THR A 133 22.67 -7.49 13.00
N GLY A 134 22.21 -6.69 12.05
CA GLY A 134 20.80 -6.61 11.66
C GLY A 134 20.68 -6.45 10.16
N THR A 135 20.11 -7.46 9.49
CA THR A 135 19.88 -7.53 8.05
C THR A 135 18.71 -6.64 7.64
N GLY A 136 18.93 -5.69 6.73
CA GLY A 136 17.92 -5.02 5.90
C GLY A 136 17.24 -3.77 6.50
N ALA A 137 17.72 -2.57 6.15
CA ALA A 137 17.10 -1.30 6.56
C ALA A 137 15.91 -0.90 5.66
N GLY A 138 14.74 -1.50 5.89
CA GLY A 138 13.45 -1.05 5.34
C GLY A 138 12.72 -0.06 6.28
N THR A 139 11.74 0.66 5.77
CA THR A 139 10.81 1.48 6.57
C THR A 139 9.39 0.92 6.43
N VAL A 140 8.67 0.84 7.55
CA VAL A 140 7.27 0.35 7.60
C VAL A 140 6.40 1.51 8.07
N ARG A 141 5.30 1.77 7.36
CA ARG A 141 4.32 2.83 7.67
C ARG A 141 2.91 2.28 7.54
N ARG A 142 1.97 2.76 8.35
CA ARG A 142 0.62 2.19 8.43
C ARG A 142 -0.42 3.29 8.66
N ALA A 143 -1.60 3.10 8.07
CA ALA A 143 -2.82 3.83 8.39
C ALA A 143 -3.96 2.84 8.59
N ARG A 144 -4.91 3.15 9.46
CA ARG A 144 -6.09 2.32 9.74
C ARG A 144 -7.32 3.20 9.94
N ALA A 145 -8.45 2.75 9.43
CA ALA A 145 -9.77 3.30 9.72
C ALA A 145 -10.72 2.13 10.00
N ARG A 146 -11.62 2.29 10.97
CA ARG A 146 -12.65 1.29 11.24
C ARG A 146 -13.94 1.64 10.51
N GLY A 147 -14.65 0.63 10.05
CA GLY A 147 -16.00 0.78 9.54
C GLY A 147 -16.97 1.24 10.64
N ARG A 148 -18.12 1.81 10.23
CA ARG A 148 -19.24 2.13 11.13
C ARG A 148 -20.19 0.96 11.34
#